data_AF-A0A6G0J3U5-F1
#
_entry.id   AF-A0A6G0J3U5-F1
#
_cell.length_a   1.000
_cell.length_b   1.000
_cell.length_c   1.000
_cell.angle_alpha   90.00
_cell.angle_beta   90.00
_cell.angle_gamma   90.00
#
_symmetry.space_group_name_H-M   'P 1'
#
loop_
_entity.id
_entity.type
_entity.pdbx_description
1 polymer ?
#
loop_
_entity_poly.entity_id
_entity_poly.type
_entity_poly.pdbx_seq_one_letter_code
_entity_poly.pdbx_strand_id
1 'polypeptide(L)'
;MSYTRKAMSVQSSGSTRRTFGGPSSYSVKRTTISGVGSGPASGGFSYGMSSMGGGSSFSGGFSSGSQGYIAPPITAVQVNQSLLAPLNLEIDPTIQAVRTQEKDQIKTLNNRFASFIDKVRFLEQQNKMLETKWSLLQDQTTTRSNIDGMFEAYIANLRRQLDGLGNEKVKLEGELRNMQGMVEDFKRKYEDEINKRAAAENEFVLLKKDVDAAYMNKVELEARVDALQDEINFLRAVYEAELRELQGQIKDTSVIVEMDNSRNLDMDSIVAEVRAQYEDIANRSKAEAETWYKQKYEEMQSSAGQYGDDLRTTKAEIAELNRMIARLQNEIEAVKSQRASLEAQIAEAEERGELAVKDAKLRIKDLEDALQRAKQDMARQVREYQELMNVKLALDIEIATYRKLLEGEETRLASGGSNATIHVQQSSGGGLQSSAGFGYGGSSGYSSGGYSSGGYGGGYGGGSTITKSSVQSVRRAY
;
A
#
# COMPACT_ATOMS: atom_id res chain seq x y z
N MET A 1 -3.82 -70.27 33.04
CA MET A 1 -3.53 -70.86 31.72
C MET A 1 -4.72 -70.64 30.78
N SER A 2 -4.60 -69.71 29.85
CA SER A 2 -5.36 -69.70 28.60
C SER A 2 -4.63 -68.78 27.63
N TYR A 3 -3.88 -69.38 26.69
CA TYR A 3 -3.07 -68.66 25.72
C TYR A 3 -3.92 -68.36 24.49
N THR A 4 -4.09 -67.07 24.17
CA THR A 4 -4.65 -66.67 22.87
C THR A 4 -3.54 -66.00 22.06
N ARG A 5 -2.90 -66.77 21.17
CA ARG A 5 -2.01 -66.25 20.13
C ARG A 5 -2.84 -65.50 19.10
N LYS A 6 -2.48 -64.24 18.81
CA LYS A 6 -2.93 -63.56 17.59
C LYS A 6 -1.69 -63.20 16.78
N ALA A 7 -1.60 -63.81 15.60
CA ALA A 7 -0.49 -63.72 14.68
C ALA A 7 -0.44 -62.33 14.02
N MET A 8 0.78 -61.78 13.91
CA MET A 8 1.10 -60.61 13.09
C MET A 8 1.19 -61.03 11.61
N SER A 9 0.43 -60.36 10.74
CA SER A 9 0.58 -60.46 9.29
C SER A 9 1.49 -59.34 8.79
N VAL A 10 2.67 -59.71 8.29
CA VAL A 10 3.60 -58.82 7.58
C VAL A 10 3.15 -58.77 6.12
N GLN A 11 2.75 -57.59 5.63
CA GLN A 11 2.53 -57.35 4.21
C GLN A 11 3.72 -56.57 3.63
N SER A 12 4.34 -57.21 2.64
CA SER A 12 5.37 -56.68 1.75
C SER A 12 4.70 -56.02 0.54
N SER A 13 5.07 -54.78 0.27
CA SER A 13 4.81 -54.05 -0.98
C SER A 13 5.76 -52.86 -0.95
N GLY A 14 6.67 -52.63 -1.89
CA GLY A 14 6.64 -52.90 -3.32
C GLY A 14 7.13 -51.59 -3.95
N SER A 15 8.40 -51.57 -4.36
CA SER A 15 9.11 -50.39 -4.87
C SER A 15 8.38 -49.78 -6.08
N THR A 16 8.10 -48.48 -6.06
CA THR A 16 7.72 -47.73 -7.28
C THR A 16 8.52 -46.43 -7.36
N ARG A 17 9.55 -46.50 -8.20
CA ARG A 17 10.33 -45.36 -8.70
C ARG A 17 9.44 -44.57 -9.66
N ARG A 18 9.08 -43.33 -9.32
CA ARG A 18 8.43 -42.39 -10.24
C ARG A 18 9.41 -41.29 -10.64
N THR A 19 9.90 -41.41 -11.87
CA THR A 19 10.45 -40.31 -12.67
C THR A 19 9.30 -39.47 -13.20
N PHE A 20 9.30 -38.17 -12.95
CA PHE A 20 8.47 -37.22 -13.70
C PHE A 20 9.38 -36.21 -14.40
N GLY A 21 9.25 -36.20 -15.73
CA GLY A 21 9.89 -35.24 -16.63
C GLY A 21 9.32 -33.84 -16.46
N GLY A 22 10.14 -32.85 -16.82
CA GLY A 22 9.75 -31.45 -16.80
C GLY A 22 8.78 -31.07 -17.92
N PRO A 23 8.40 -29.79 -17.98
CA PRO A 23 8.01 -29.16 -19.22
C PRO A 23 8.95 -28.02 -19.63
N SER A 24 9.03 -27.94 -20.94
CA SER A 24 9.77 -27.03 -21.78
C SER A 24 9.26 -25.59 -21.72
N SER A 25 10.20 -24.65 -21.80
CA SER A 25 10.20 -23.40 -22.58
C SER A 25 8.92 -22.55 -22.68
N TYR A 26 9.01 -21.32 -22.17
CA TYR A 26 8.28 -20.17 -22.71
C TYR A 26 9.32 -19.15 -23.22
N SER A 27 9.29 -18.95 -24.54
CA SER A 27 10.05 -17.92 -25.24
C SER A 27 9.20 -16.65 -25.30
N VAL A 28 9.74 -15.54 -24.81
CA VAL A 28 9.13 -14.21 -24.99
C VAL A 28 9.62 -13.66 -26.33
N LYS A 29 8.79 -13.78 -27.37
CA LYS A 29 8.98 -13.04 -28.62
C LYS A 29 8.44 -11.62 -28.43
N ARG A 30 9.35 -10.65 -28.47
CA ARG A 30 9.02 -9.22 -28.60
C ARG A 30 8.91 -8.91 -30.09
N THR A 31 7.69 -8.77 -30.60
CA THR A 31 7.45 -8.29 -31.96
C THR A 31 7.17 -6.79 -31.92
N THR A 32 7.97 -6.07 -32.70
CA THR A 32 7.82 -4.69 -33.14
C THR A 32 6.50 -4.47 -33.89
N ILE A 33 5.77 -3.39 -33.58
CA ILE A 33 4.82 -2.83 -34.53
C ILE A 33 5.12 -1.35 -34.76
N SER A 34 5.52 -1.09 -35.99
CA SER A 34 5.56 0.22 -36.64
C SER A 34 4.18 0.45 -37.25
N GLY A 35 3.60 1.63 -37.08
CA GLY A 35 2.31 1.97 -37.65
C GLY A 35 2.17 3.48 -37.81
N VAL A 36 2.44 3.93 -39.03
CA VAL A 36 2.28 5.28 -39.57
C VAL A 36 0.82 5.74 -39.54
N GLY A 37 0.60 7.03 -39.27
CA GLY A 37 -0.71 7.67 -39.41
C GLY A 37 -0.61 9.20 -39.32
N SER A 38 -0.11 9.82 -40.39
CA SER A 38 -0.15 11.28 -40.61
C SER A 38 -1.46 11.66 -41.31
N GLY A 39 -2.17 12.66 -40.79
CA GLY A 39 -3.34 13.28 -41.44
C GLY A 39 -3.75 14.56 -40.69
N PRO A 40 -3.95 15.70 -41.37
CA PRO A 40 -3.94 17.03 -40.76
C PRO A 40 -5.32 17.43 -40.22
N ALA A 41 -5.35 17.99 -39.01
CA ALA A 41 -6.53 18.69 -38.50
C ALA A 41 -6.39 20.19 -38.73
N SER A 42 -7.35 20.69 -39.48
CA SER A 42 -7.62 22.05 -39.91
C SER A 42 -7.89 23.04 -38.77
N GLY A 43 -7.40 24.26 -38.97
CA GLY A 43 -8.20 25.49 -38.85
C GLY A 43 -8.72 25.88 -37.47
N GLY A 44 -8.02 26.84 -36.85
CA GLY A 44 -8.53 27.61 -35.70
C GLY A 44 -7.91 29.00 -35.69
N PHE A 45 -8.35 29.87 -36.60
CA PHE A 45 -8.02 31.29 -36.59
C PHE A 45 -8.78 31.97 -35.45
N SER A 46 -8.05 32.58 -34.52
CA SER A 46 -8.57 33.49 -33.51
C SER A 46 -8.30 34.92 -33.98
N TYR A 47 -9.36 35.62 -34.42
CA TYR A 47 -9.38 37.09 -34.50
C TYR A 47 -10.33 37.60 -33.42
N GLY A 48 -9.75 38.14 -32.34
CA GLY A 48 -10.46 38.95 -31.37
C GLY A 48 -10.28 40.42 -31.73
N MET A 49 -11.38 41.10 -32.09
CA MET A 49 -11.43 42.52 -32.39
C MET A 49 -12.68 43.12 -31.74
N SER A 50 -12.43 44.08 -30.85
CA SER A 50 -13.25 45.24 -30.49
C SER A 50 -14.57 45.07 -29.74
N SER A 51 -14.47 45.38 -28.45
CA SER A 51 -15.50 45.97 -27.59
C SER A 51 -15.39 47.49 -27.63
N MET A 52 -16.48 48.18 -27.95
CA MET A 52 -16.90 49.55 -27.55
C MET A 52 -18.34 49.68 -28.03
N GLY A 53 -19.37 50.06 -27.27
CA GLY A 53 -19.40 50.80 -26.01
C GLY A 53 -20.26 52.05 -26.20
N GLY A 54 -21.50 52.03 -25.66
CA GLY A 54 -22.39 53.19 -25.45
C GLY A 54 -23.20 53.65 -26.67
N GLY A 55 -24.48 54.00 -26.59
CA GLY A 55 -25.32 54.31 -25.44
C GLY A 55 -26.05 55.63 -25.65
N SER A 56 -27.38 55.54 -25.86
CA SER A 56 -28.43 56.55 -25.61
C SER A 56 -28.39 57.91 -26.33
N SER A 57 -29.33 58.09 -27.27
CA SER A 57 -29.95 59.40 -27.57
C SER A 57 -31.37 59.40 -27.00
N PHE A 58 -31.59 60.28 -26.03
CA PHE A 58 -32.88 60.56 -25.40
C PHE A 58 -33.73 61.46 -26.31
N SER A 59 -35.01 61.15 -26.39
CA SER A 59 -36.04 61.91 -27.11
C SER A 59 -36.79 62.86 -26.17
N GLY A 60 -37.26 63.98 -26.71
CA GLY A 60 -38.34 64.81 -26.14
C GLY A 60 -38.10 66.28 -26.48
N GLY A 61 -39.00 67.08 -27.03
CA GLY A 61 -40.44 66.92 -27.25
C GLY A 61 -41.10 68.29 -27.06
N PHE A 62 -41.76 68.78 -28.12
CA PHE A 62 -42.86 69.78 -28.13
C PHE A 62 -42.62 71.22 -27.64
N SER A 63 -42.84 72.21 -28.52
CA SER A 63 -44.05 73.06 -28.50
C SER A 63 -43.86 74.38 -29.27
N SER A 64 -44.78 74.61 -30.21
CA SER A 64 -45.48 75.87 -30.54
C SER A 64 -44.89 77.22 -30.12
N GLY A 65 -44.74 78.13 -31.09
CA GLY A 65 -44.52 79.56 -30.84
C GLY A 65 -44.50 80.37 -32.14
N SER A 66 -45.59 81.07 -32.41
CA SER A 66 -45.78 81.94 -33.58
C SER A 66 -45.00 83.26 -33.46
N GLN A 67 -44.89 83.97 -34.60
CA GLN A 67 -44.62 85.40 -34.79
C GLN A 67 -43.18 85.91 -34.94
N GLY A 68 -43.05 86.85 -35.89
CA GLY A 68 -41.92 87.77 -36.07
C GLY A 68 -41.13 87.48 -37.35
N TYR A 69 -41.65 87.76 -38.56
CA TYR A 69 -41.38 89.02 -39.26
C TYR A 69 -40.13 89.78 -38.76
N ILE A 70 -39.11 89.89 -39.61
CA ILE A 70 -38.37 91.11 -40.00
C ILE A 70 -37.30 90.68 -41.01
N ALA A 71 -37.46 91.09 -42.27
CA ALA A 71 -36.37 91.25 -43.25
C ALA A 71 -36.05 92.75 -43.32
N PRO A 72 -34.78 93.16 -43.49
CA PRO A 72 -34.44 93.94 -44.70
C PRO A 72 -32.95 93.77 -45.10
N PRO A 73 -32.41 94.53 -46.09
CA PRO A 73 -32.77 94.48 -47.50
C PRO A 73 -31.51 94.29 -48.40
N ILE A 74 -31.67 93.64 -49.55
CA ILE A 74 -30.63 93.57 -50.58
C ILE A 74 -30.64 94.88 -51.38
N THR A 75 -29.47 95.47 -51.52
CA THR A 75 -29.16 96.74 -52.18
C THR A 75 -29.58 96.81 -53.65
N ALA A 76 -30.17 97.93 -54.04
CA ALA A 76 -30.65 98.24 -55.38
C ALA A 76 -29.49 98.33 -56.41
N VAL A 77 -29.60 97.56 -57.49
CA VAL A 77 -28.76 97.67 -58.69
C VAL A 77 -29.41 98.67 -59.65
N GLN A 78 -28.61 99.62 -60.13
CA GLN A 78 -29.00 100.73 -61.00
C GLN A 78 -29.63 100.23 -62.32
N VAL A 79 -30.83 100.72 -62.62
CA VAL A 79 -31.56 100.43 -63.86
C VAL A 79 -31.05 101.35 -64.97
N ASN A 80 -30.38 100.76 -65.97
CA ASN A 80 -29.95 101.45 -67.19
C ASN A 80 -31.16 101.65 -68.11
N GLN A 81 -31.61 102.90 -68.28
CA GLN A 81 -32.83 103.25 -69.03
C GLN A 81 -32.70 103.12 -70.56
N SER A 82 -31.70 102.40 -71.04
CA SER A 82 -31.39 102.17 -72.47
C SER A 82 -31.74 100.75 -72.96
N LEU A 83 -32.46 99.95 -72.16
CA LEU A 83 -32.87 98.58 -72.48
C LEU A 83 -34.40 98.35 -72.49
N LEU A 84 -35.21 99.43 -72.47
CA LEU A 84 -36.67 99.39 -72.58
C LEU A 84 -37.17 99.37 -74.04
N ALA A 85 -36.59 98.50 -74.87
CA ALA A 85 -37.23 98.06 -76.10
C ALA A 85 -37.90 96.71 -75.81
N PRO A 86 -39.21 96.51 -76.06
CA PRO A 86 -39.81 95.18 -76.04
C PRO A 86 -39.11 94.35 -77.12
N LEU A 87 -38.14 93.54 -76.73
CA LEU A 87 -37.62 92.47 -77.58
C LEU A 87 -38.74 91.45 -77.67
N ASN A 88 -39.50 91.53 -78.76
CA ASN A 88 -40.45 90.52 -79.20
C ASN A 88 -39.66 89.25 -79.56
N LEU A 89 -39.26 88.50 -78.53
CA LEU A 89 -38.89 87.11 -78.68
C LEU A 89 -40.20 86.36 -78.89
N GLU A 90 -40.61 86.26 -80.15
CA GLU A 90 -41.48 85.16 -80.57
C GLU A 90 -40.73 83.86 -80.22
N ILE A 91 -40.90 83.41 -78.99
CA ILE A 91 -40.50 82.07 -78.57
C ILE A 91 -41.36 81.16 -79.42
N ASP A 92 -40.72 80.52 -80.38
CA ASP A 92 -41.32 79.57 -81.30
C ASP A 92 -42.37 78.73 -80.56
N PRO A 93 -43.65 78.74 -80.98
CA PRO A 93 -44.71 77.99 -80.31
C PRO A 93 -44.41 76.49 -80.20
N THR A 94 -43.50 75.98 -81.03
CA THR A 94 -42.98 74.61 -80.92
C THR A 94 -42.04 74.42 -79.73
N ILE A 95 -41.19 75.39 -79.37
CA ILE A 95 -40.27 75.33 -78.22
C ILE A 95 -41.02 75.41 -76.89
N GLN A 96 -42.09 76.22 -76.83
CA GLN A 96 -42.91 76.32 -75.63
C GLN A 96 -43.70 75.02 -75.39
N ALA A 97 -44.26 74.42 -76.45
CA ALA A 97 -44.91 73.12 -76.40
C ALA A 97 -43.95 72.00 -75.92
N VAL A 98 -42.73 71.94 -76.47
CA VAL A 98 -41.69 70.99 -76.06
C VAL A 98 -41.30 71.18 -74.59
N ARG A 99 -41.09 72.42 -74.12
CA ARG A 99 -40.80 72.68 -72.69
C ARG A 99 -41.95 72.31 -71.76
N THR A 100 -43.21 72.51 -72.16
CA THR A 100 -44.35 72.03 -71.37
C THR A 100 -44.43 70.50 -71.35
N GLN A 101 -44.16 69.85 -72.47
CA GLN A 101 -44.12 68.39 -72.57
C GLN A 101 -42.96 67.80 -71.74
N GLU A 102 -41.76 68.38 -71.79
CA GLU A 102 -40.63 68.03 -70.93
C GLU A 102 -40.96 68.26 -69.46
N LYS A 103 -41.59 69.38 -69.11
CA LYS A 103 -42.02 69.67 -67.74
C LYS A 103 -43.03 68.64 -67.23
N ASP A 104 -43.97 68.20 -68.06
CA ASP A 104 -44.96 67.18 -67.66
C ASP A 104 -44.37 65.77 -67.64
N GLN A 105 -43.40 65.46 -68.50
CA GLN A 105 -42.58 64.25 -68.39
C GLN A 105 -41.75 64.24 -67.11
N ILE A 106 -41.11 65.37 -66.76
CA ILE A 106 -40.36 65.54 -65.52
C ILE A 106 -41.29 65.41 -64.31
N LYS A 107 -42.50 65.98 -64.34
CA LYS A 107 -43.50 65.77 -63.27
C LYS A 107 -43.92 64.31 -63.16
N THR A 108 -44.13 63.61 -64.28
CA THR A 108 -44.51 62.19 -64.27
C THR A 108 -43.39 61.32 -63.72
N LEU A 109 -42.15 61.60 -64.11
CA LEU A 109 -40.95 60.98 -63.54
C LEU A 109 -40.79 61.30 -62.06
N ASN A 110 -41.01 62.55 -61.65
CA ASN A 110 -40.91 62.98 -60.26
C ASN A 110 -41.99 62.32 -59.40
N ASN A 111 -43.24 62.22 -59.88
CA ASN A 111 -44.30 61.48 -59.21
C ASN A 111 -43.96 59.98 -59.09
N ARG A 112 -43.33 59.40 -60.11
CA ARG A 112 -42.80 58.02 -60.02
C ARG A 112 -41.68 57.92 -58.98
N PHE A 113 -40.74 58.87 -58.95
CA PHE A 113 -39.69 58.90 -57.92
C PHE A 113 -40.24 59.08 -56.52
N ALA A 114 -41.23 59.95 -56.32
CA ALA A 114 -41.93 60.11 -55.05
C ALA A 114 -42.57 58.78 -54.62
N SER A 115 -43.25 58.08 -55.54
CA SER A 115 -43.82 56.76 -55.24
C SER A 115 -42.77 55.69 -54.91
N PHE A 116 -41.59 55.74 -55.53
CA PHE A 116 -40.47 54.86 -55.20
C PHE A 116 -39.85 55.20 -53.86
N ILE A 117 -39.68 56.48 -53.53
CA ILE A 117 -39.19 56.94 -52.23
C ILE A 117 -40.14 56.50 -51.12
N ASP A 118 -41.45 56.65 -51.32
CA ASP A 118 -42.47 56.17 -50.37
C ASP A 118 -42.41 54.64 -50.21
N LYS A 119 -42.18 53.92 -51.31
CA LYS A 119 -42.02 52.45 -51.27
C LYS A 119 -40.75 52.02 -50.52
N VAL A 120 -39.63 52.71 -50.72
CA VAL A 120 -38.37 52.45 -50.00
C VAL A 120 -38.53 52.75 -48.53
N ARG A 121 -39.12 53.91 -48.16
CA ARG A 121 -39.40 54.24 -46.76
C ARG A 121 -40.31 53.21 -46.09
N PHE A 122 -41.35 52.76 -46.79
CA PHE A 122 -42.23 51.71 -46.29
C PHE A 122 -41.48 50.39 -46.06
N LEU A 123 -40.60 50.00 -46.99
CA LEU A 123 -39.77 48.80 -46.84
C LEU A 123 -38.71 48.94 -45.73
N GLU A 124 -38.08 50.10 -45.58
CA GLU A 124 -37.17 50.40 -44.47
C GLU A 124 -37.89 50.32 -43.12
N GLN A 125 -39.11 50.87 -43.04
CA GLN A 125 -39.92 50.80 -41.83
C GLN A 125 -40.35 49.36 -41.51
N GLN A 126 -40.67 48.56 -42.55
CA GLN A 126 -40.93 47.13 -42.38
C GLN A 126 -39.68 46.36 -41.93
N ASN A 127 -38.51 46.63 -42.51
CA ASN A 127 -37.26 45.99 -42.10
C ASN A 127 -36.91 46.33 -40.65
N LYS A 128 -37.08 47.58 -40.23
CA LYS A 128 -36.86 47.98 -38.84
C LYS A 128 -37.84 47.31 -37.88
N MET A 129 -39.08 47.10 -38.30
CA MET A 129 -40.06 46.30 -37.54
C MET A 129 -39.65 44.82 -37.48
N LEU A 130 -39.11 44.26 -38.56
CA LEU A 130 -38.63 42.88 -38.60
C LEU A 130 -37.38 42.70 -37.74
N GLU A 131 -36.44 43.64 -37.74
CA GLU A 131 -35.24 43.64 -36.89
C GLU A 131 -35.61 43.68 -35.41
N THR A 132 -36.53 44.56 -35.02
CA THR A 132 -37.00 44.64 -33.62
C THR A 132 -37.74 43.38 -33.18
N LYS A 133 -38.60 42.82 -34.06
CA LYS A 133 -39.24 41.52 -33.81
C LYS A 133 -38.23 40.39 -33.70
N TRP A 134 -37.23 40.36 -34.58
CA TRP A 134 -36.14 39.37 -34.55
C TRP A 134 -35.35 39.46 -33.25
N SER A 135 -34.94 40.66 -32.84
CA SER A 135 -34.24 40.88 -31.58
C SER A 135 -35.06 40.42 -30.38
N LEU A 136 -36.36 40.72 -30.35
CA LEU A 136 -37.25 40.31 -29.26
C LEU A 136 -37.44 38.79 -29.22
N LEU A 137 -37.61 38.15 -30.37
CA LEU A 137 -37.72 36.69 -30.51
C LEU A 137 -36.42 35.97 -30.11
N GLN A 138 -35.26 36.54 -30.46
CA GLN A 138 -33.94 36.04 -30.10
C GLN A 138 -33.74 36.07 -28.57
N ASP A 139 -34.12 37.18 -27.92
CA ASP A 139 -34.05 37.34 -26.47
C ASP A 139 -35.02 36.41 -25.74
N GLN A 140 -36.24 36.24 -26.25
CA GLN A 140 -37.22 35.31 -25.67
C GLN A 140 -36.77 33.84 -25.80
N THR A 141 -36.17 33.48 -26.93
CA THR A 141 -35.65 32.13 -27.18
C THR A 141 -34.43 31.81 -26.32
N THR A 142 -33.66 32.83 -25.91
CA THR A 142 -32.47 32.67 -25.06
C THR A 142 -32.82 32.70 -23.56
N THR A 143 -33.94 32.09 -23.19
CA THR A 143 -34.18 31.78 -21.77
C THR A 143 -33.36 30.53 -21.42
N ARG A 144 -32.08 30.69 -21.09
CA ARG A 144 -31.21 29.57 -20.72
C ARG A 144 -31.74 28.89 -19.45
N SER A 145 -32.28 27.69 -19.59
CA SER A 145 -32.81 26.90 -18.47
C SER A 145 -31.66 26.42 -17.57
N ASN A 146 -31.75 26.64 -16.25
CA ASN A 146 -30.79 26.17 -15.22
C ASN A 146 -30.83 24.64 -14.99
N ILE A 147 -31.30 23.88 -15.97
CA ILE A 147 -31.48 22.43 -15.90
C ILE A 147 -30.12 21.73 -15.89
N ASP A 148 -29.16 22.22 -16.68
CA ASP A 148 -27.79 21.69 -16.70
C ASP A 148 -27.11 21.84 -15.35
N GLY A 149 -27.30 22.98 -14.68
CA GLY A 149 -26.77 23.21 -13.32
C GLY A 149 -27.39 22.28 -12.28
N MET A 150 -28.69 21.96 -12.41
CA MET A 150 -29.36 20.98 -11.53
C MET A 150 -28.86 19.55 -11.77
N PHE A 151 -28.67 19.14 -13.03
CA PHE A 151 -28.11 17.83 -13.34
C PHE A 151 -26.66 17.71 -12.89
N GLU A 152 -25.85 18.75 -13.07
CA GLU A 152 -24.45 18.76 -12.61
C GLU A 152 -24.38 18.64 -11.08
N ALA A 153 -25.23 19.37 -10.34
CA ALA A 153 -25.31 19.25 -8.89
C ALA A 153 -25.76 17.85 -8.44
N TYR A 154 -26.71 17.24 -9.13
CA TYR A 154 -27.17 15.88 -8.85
C TYR A 154 -26.07 14.84 -9.13
N ILE A 155 -25.36 14.97 -10.25
CA ILE A 155 -24.21 14.12 -10.60
C ILE A 155 -23.09 14.27 -9.56
N ALA A 156 -22.77 15.49 -9.15
CA ALA A 156 -21.77 15.75 -8.11
C ALA A 156 -22.15 15.11 -6.77
N ASN A 157 -23.43 15.19 -6.39
CA ASN A 157 -23.93 14.54 -5.18
C ASN A 157 -23.83 13.01 -5.26
N LEU A 158 -24.20 12.40 -6.40
CA LEU A 158 -24.07 10.96 -6.60
C LEU A 158 -22.61 10.49 -6.56
N ARG A 159 -21.69 11.25 -7.16
CA ARG A 159 -20.24 10.97 -7.09
C ARG A 159 -19.75 11.01 -5.65
N ARG A 160 -20.14 12.02 -4.88
CA ARG A 160 -19.77 12.12 -3.47
C ARG A 160 -20.33 10.97 -2.62
N GLN A 161 -21.55 10.49 -2.92
CA GLN A 161 -22.11 9.31 -2.27
C GLN A 161 -21.33 8.03 -2.63
N LEU A 162 -20.95 7.88 -3.91
CA LEU A 162 -20.14 6.76 -4.37
C LEU A 162 -18.77 6.74 -3.68
N ASP A 163 -18.12 7.90 -3.57
CA ASP A 163 -16.83 8.04 -2.86
C ASP A 163 -16.97 7.73 -1.37
N GLY A 164 -18.07 8.20 -0.74
CA GLY A 164 -18.40 7.87 0.65
C GLY A 164 -18.55 6.37 0.88
N LEU A 165 -19.37 5.70 0.05
CA LEU A 165 -19.55 4.25 0.08
C LEU A 165 -18.25 3.50 -0.24
N GLY A 166 -17.43 4.02 -1.15
CA GLY A 166 -16.12 3.47 -1.47
C GLY A 166 -15.18 3.47 -0.26
N ASN A 167 -15.13 4.58 0.48
CA ASN A 167 -14.34 4.70 1.71
C ASN A 167 -14.85 3.76 2.81
N GLU A 168 -16.16 3.66 3.00
CA GLU A 168 -16.78 2.72 3.94
C GLU A 168 -16.45 1.26 3.59
N LYS A 169 -16.52 0.91 2.30
CA LYS A 169 -16.13 -0.41 1.81
C LYS A 169 -14.68 -0.72 2.15
N VAL A 170 -13.75 0.19 1.85
CA VAL A 170 -12.31 -0.01 2.17
C VAL A 170 -12.10 -0.17 3.67
N LYS A 171 -12.80 0.62 4.49
CA LYS A 171 -12.74 0.51 5.95
C LYS A 171 -13.24 -0.86 6.42
N LEU A 172 -14.40 -1.32 5.93
CA LEU A 172 -14.97 -2.62 6.27
C LEU A 172 -14.10 -3.78 5.78
N GLU A 173 -13.47 -3.67 4.61
CA GLU A 173 -12.50 -4.65 4.12
C GLU A 173 -11.26 -4.72 5.02
N GLY A 174 -10.80 -3.58 5.55
CA GLY A 174 -9.72 -3.52 6.54
C GLY A 174 -10.10 -4.19 7.87
N GLU A 175 -11.29 -3.90 8.40
CA GLU A 175 -11.81 -4.53 9.61
C GLU A 175 -12.01 -6.04 9.45
N LEU A 176 -12.54 -6.48 8.29
CA LEU A 176 -12.68 -7.90 7.95
C LEU A 176 -11.33 -8.60 7.92
N ARG A 177 -10.31 -8.01 7.29
CA ARG A 177 -8.96 -8.57 7.23
C ARG A 177 -8.31 -8.67 8.61
N ASN A 178 -8.51 -7.65 9.45
CA ASN A 178 -8.04 -7.67 10.84
C ASN A 178 -8.74 -8.79 11.64
N MET A 179 -10.06 -8.93 11.50
CA MET A 179 -10.81 -9.99 12.16
C MET A 179 -10.40 -11.39 11.68
N GLN A 180 -10.16 -11.57 10.38
CA GLN A 180 -9.62 -12.81 9.82
C GLN A 180 -8.24 -13.13 10.41
N GLY A 181 -7.34 -12.15 10.50
CA GLY A 181 -6.04 -12.32 11.15
C GLY A 181 -6.17 -12.75 12.62
N MET A 182 -7.06 -12.12 13.39
CA MET A 182 -7.31 -12.53 14.78
C MET A 182 -7.87 -13.96 14.88
N VAL A 183 -8.76 -14.36 13.97
CA VAL A 183 -9.31 -15.73 13.94
C VAL A 183 -8.22 -16.75 13.60
N GLU A 184 -7.35 -16.45 12.64
CA GLU A 184 -6.20 -17.30 12.30
C GLU A 184 -5.22 -17.42 13.47
N ASP A 185 -4.93 -16.32 14.16
CA ASP A 185 -4.08 -16.32 15.36
C ASP A 185 -4.67 -17.16 16.49
N PHE A 186 -5.98 -17.05 16.74
CA PHE A 186 -6.65 -17.90 17.73
C PHE A 186 -6.65 -19.36 17.31
N LYS A 187 -6.93 -19.66 16.03
CA LYS A 187 -6.87 -21.02 15.50
C LYS A 187 -5.48 -21.63 15.71
N ARG A 188 -4.42 -20.89 15.38
CA ARG A 188 -3.04 -21.32 15.62
C ARG A 188 -2.76 -21.58 17.10
N LYS A 189 -3.19 -20.69 17.99
CA LYS A 189 -3.06 -20.87 19.44
C LYS A 189 -3.81 -22.13 19.93
N TYR A 190 -5.00 -22.40 19.39
CA TYR A 190 -5.75 -23.61 19.73
C TYR A 190 -5.05 -24.87 19.23
N GLU A 191 -4.52 -24.87 18.00
CA GLU A 191 -3.73 -25.99 17.47
C GLU A 191 -2.46 -26.23 18.31
N ASP A 192 -1.74 -25.18 18.68
CA ASP A 192 -0.57 -25.26 19.56
C ASP A 192 -0.93 -25.82 20.94
N GLU A 193 -2.05 -25.39 21.52
CA GLU A 193 -2.52 -25.88 22.83
C GLU A 193 -2.96 -27.34 22.78
N ILE A 194 -3.63 -27.76 21.69
CA ILE A 194 -3.97 -29.18 21.45
C ILE A 194 -2.68 -30.01 21.36
N ASN A 195 -1.68 -29.54 20.62
CA ASN A 195 -0.40 -30.25 20.49
C ASN A 195 0.34 -30.34 21.83
N LYS A 196 0.38 -29.26 22.61
CA LYS A 196 0.97 -29.26 23.97
C LYS A 196 0.23 -30.21 24.90
N ARG A 197 -1.10 -30.20 24.88
CA ARG A 197 -1.92 -31.12 25.67
C ARG A 197 -1.64 -32.56 25.28
N ALA A 198 -1.58 -32.87 23.99
CA ALA A 198 -1.27 -34.22 23.50
C ALA A 198 0.16 -34.66 23.92
N ALA A 199 1.14 -33.76 23.87
CA ALA A 199 2.50 -34.04 24.34
C ALA A 199 2.52 -34.34 25.85
N ALA A 200 1.86 -33.52 26.66
CA ALA A 200 1.75 -33.73 28.11
C ALA A 200 0.97 -35.02 28.46
N GLU A 201 -0.06 -35.35 27.69
CA GLU A 201 -0.81 -36.59 27.86
C GLU A 201 0.04 -37.82 27.52
N ASN A 202 0.83 -37.76 26.44
CA ASN A 202 1.80 -38.81 26.11
C ASN A 202 2.87 -38.97 27.20
N GLU A 203 3.42 -37.87 27.73
CA GLU A 203 4.38 -37.90 28.84
C GLU A 203 3.74 -38.52 30.09
N PHE A 204 2.50 -38.16 30.41
CA PHE A 204 1.76 -38.75 31.53
C PHE A 204 1.57 -40.26 31.37
N VAL A 205 1.25 -40.73 30.17
CA VAL A 205 1.12 -42.17 29.88
C VAL A 205 2.45 -42.90 30.05
N LEU A 206 3.56 -42.31 29.58
CA LEU A 206 4.90 -42.87 29.77
C LEU A 206 5.26 -42.93 31.26
N LEU A 207 5.06 -41.83 31.99
CA LEU A 207 5.33 -41.77 33.42
C LEU A 207 4.50 -42.80 34.19
N LYS A 208 3.22 -43.00 33.81
CA LYS A 208 2.38 -44.04 34.40
C LYS A 208 2.97 -45.44 34.15
N LYS A 209 3.43 -45.72 32.93
CA LYS A 209 4.10 -46.99 32.61
C LYS A 209 5.35 -47.21 33.46
N ASP A 210 6.13 -46.16 33.67
CA ASP A 210 7.37 -46.23 34.47
C ASP A 210 7.06 -46.41 35.97
N VAL A 211 6.00 -45.77 36.48
CA VAL A 211 5.49 -45.99 37.85
C VAL A 211 5.00 -47.42 38.03
N ASP A 212 4.21 -47.94 37.09
CA ASP A 212 3.73 -49.32 37.13
C ASP A 212 4.90 -50.32 37.08
N ALA A 213 5.91 -50.08 36.24
CA ALA A 213 7.12 -50.89 36.18
C ALA A 213 7.93 -50.84 37.49
N ALA A 214 8.09 -49.66 38.08
CA ALA A 214 8.75 -49.49 39.38
C ALA A 214 7.97 -50.20 40.50
N TYR A 215 6.63 -50.16 40.46
CA TYR A 215 5.80 -50.87 41.42
C TYR A 215 5.92 -52.39 41.29
N MET A 216 5.94 -52.92 40.06
CA MET A 216 6.18 -54.36 39.83
C MET A 216 7.56 -54.79 40.35
N ASN A 217 8.61 -54.01 40.10
CA ASN A 217 9.95 -54.27 40.63
C ASN A 217 9.97 -54.21 42.16
N LYS A 218 9.27 -53.24 42.78
CA LYS A 218 9.14 -53.16 44.23
C LYS A 218 8.51 -54.42 44.80
N VAL A 219 7.38 -54.87 44.24
CA VAL A 219 6.67 -56.08 44.69
C VAL A 219 7.55 -57.32 44.52
N GLU A 220 8.29 -57.44 43.42
CA GLU A 220 9.22 -58.55 43.21
C GLU A 220 10.36 -58.55 44.26
N LEU A 221 10.91 -57.37 44.57
CA LEU A 221 11.95 -57.24 45.60
C LEU A 221 11.39 -57.53 46.99
N GLU A 222 10.18 -57.09 47.33
CA GLU A 222 9.51 -57.43 48.59
C GLU A 222 9.32 -58.95 48.72
N ALA A 223 8.86 -59.63 47.67
CA ALA A 223 8.74 -61.09 47.67
C ALA A 223 10.09 -61.81 47.83
N ARG A 224 11.17 -61.28 47.26
CA ARG A 224 12.53 -61.82 47.47
C ARG A 224 13.00 -61.61 48.91
N VAL A 225 12.70 -60.46 49.52
CA VAL A 225 13.02 -60.19 50.92
C VAL A 225 12.28 -61.16 51.83
N ASP A 226 10.98 -61.36 51.61
CA ASP A 226 10.18 -62.32 52.38
C ASP A 226 10.71 -63.75 52.24
N ALA A 227 11.05 -64.18 51.02
CA ALA A 227 11.63 -65.51 50.77
C ALA A 227 12.99 -65.71 51.48
N LEU A 228 13.86 -64.70 51.44
CA LEU A 228 15.14 -64.74 52.16
C LEU A 228 14.93 -64.72 53.68
N GLN A 229 13.92 -64.00 54.17
CA GLN A 229 13.58 -63.97 55.58
C GLN A 229 13.09 -65.35 56.07
N ASP A 230 12.27 -66.03 55.27
CA ASP A 230 11.84 -67.40 55.53
C ASP A 230 13.01 -68.38 55.51
N GLU A 231 13.95 -68.24 54.57
CA GLU A 231 15.18 -69.06 54.52
C GLU A 231 16.06 -68.85 55.76
N ILE A 232 16.24 -67.60 56.21
CA ILE A 232 16.96 -67.28 57.45
C ILE A 232 16.27 -67.92 58.66
N ASN A 233 14.95 -67.84 58.74
CA ASN A 233 14.18 -68.43 59.82
C ASN A 233 14.27 -69.96 59.82
N PHE A 234 14.24 -70.58 58.64
CA PHE A 234 14.43 -72.02 58.47
C PHE A 234 15.82 -72.46 58.94
N LEU A 235 16.88 -71.80 58.47
CA LEU A 235 18.26 -72.10 58.89
C LEU A 235 18.45 -71.93 60.40
N ARG A 236 17.87 -70.88 61.01
CA ARG A 236 17.89 -70.70 62.47
C ARG A 236 17.21 -71.87 63.19
N ALA A 237 16.04 -72.31 62.72
CA ALA A 237 15.33 -73.44 63.31
C ALA A 237 16.11 -74.76 63.18
N VAL A 238 16.76 -74.98 62.02
CA VAL A 238 17.64 -76.15 61.79
C VAL A 238 18.83 -76.12 62.74
N TYR A 239 19.56 -75.00 62.84
CA TYR A 239 20.71 -74.91 63.75
C TYR A 239 20.31 -75.06 65.21
N GLU A 240 19.14 -74.56 65.61
CA GLU A 240 18.63 -74.76 66.96
C GLU A 240 18.28 -76.25 67.21
N ALA A 241 17.74 -76.95 66.21
CA ALA A 241 17.47 -78.38 66.29
C ALA A 241 18.76 -79.22 66.34
N GLU A 242 19.74 -78.92 65.47
CA GLU A 242 21.06 -79.57 65.47
C GLU A 242 21.79 -79.34 66.79
N LEU A 243 21.77 -78.12 67.34
CA LEU A 243 22.35 -77.84 68.67
C LEU A 243 21.67 -78.67 69.76
N ARG A 244 20.34 -78.83 69.69
CA ARG A 244 19.56 -79.64 70.64
C ARG A 244 19.88 -81.13 70.49
N GLU A 245 20.05 -81.62 69.26
CA GLU A 245 20.46 -82.99 68.97
C GLU A 245 21.89 -83.25 69.44
N LEU A 246 22.85 -82.38 69.12
CA LEU A 246 24.23 -82.49 69.59
C LEU A 246 24.32 -82.42 71.11
N GLN A 247 23.51 -81.58 71.77
CA GLN A 247 23.39 -81.61 73.24
C GLN A 247 22.79 -82.93 73.76
N GLY A 248 21.88 -83.55 73.01
CA GLY A 248 21.35 -84.89 73.29
C GLY A 248 22.42 -85.96 73.11
N GLN A 249 23.11 -85.98 71.98
CA GLN A 249 24.21 -86.89 71.68
C GLN A 249 25.36 -86.75 72.69
N ILE A 250 25.74 -85.54 73.12
CA ILE A 250 26.75 -85.36 74.18
C ILE A 250 26.28 -85.96 75.51
N LYS A 251 24.98 -85.92 75.82
CA LYS A 251 24.40 -86.58 77.00
C LYS A 251 24.33 -88.10 76.84
N ASP A 252 24.03 -88.60 75.64
CA ASP A 252 23.86 -90.02 75.35
C ASP A 252 25.20 -90.75 75.06
N THR A 253 26.24 -90.03 74.63
CA THR A 253 27.59 -90.56 74.38
C THR A 253 28.48 -90.54 75.64
N SER A 254 27.93 -90.08 76.77
CA SER A 254 28.51 -90.24 78.12
C SER A 254 28.36 -91.68 78.67
N VAL A 255 28.23 -92.67 77.79
CA VAL A 255 28.24 -94.09 78.16
C VAL A 255 29.29 -94.76 77.27
N ILE A 256 30.42 -95.09 77.90
CA ILE A 256 31.47 -95.93 77.30
C ILE A 256 30.85 -97.30 77.05
N VAL A 257 30.56 -97.61 75.79
CA VAL A 257 30.11 -98.93 75.36
C VAL A 257 31.31 -99.64 74.77
N GLU A 258 31.95 -100.48 75.58
CA GLU A 258 32.86 -101.52 75.10
C GLU A 258 32.01 -102.58 74.40
N MET A 259 32.04 -102.57 73.07
CA MET A 259 31.27 -103.49 72.23
C MET A 259 32.17 -104.69 71.88
N ASP A 260 32.05 -105.78 72.64
CA ASP A 260 32.66 -107.06 72.28
C ASP A 260 31.83 -107.72 71.17
N ASN A 261 32.28 -107.49 69.94
CA ASN A 261 31.65 -107.95 68.70
C ASN A 261 32.24 -109.32 68.31
N SER A 262 31.71 -110.40 68.88
CA SER A 262 32.04 -111.77 68.47
C SER A 262 30.85 -112.45 67.77
N ARG A 263 30.57 -111.99 66.56
CA ARG A 263 29.93 -112.83 65.53
C ARG A 263 30.96 -113.09 64.44
N ASN A 264 31.07 -114.36 64.06
CA ASN A 264 31.86 -114.80 62.92
C ASN A 264 31.28 -114.23 61.63
N LEU A 265 31.65 -112.99 61.36
CA LEU A 265 31.43 -112.33 60.08
C LEU A 265 32.39 -112.97 59.08
N ASP A 266 31.85 -113.34 57.92
CA ASP A 266 32.65 -113.75 56.77
C ASP A 266 33.45 -112.53 56.30
N MET A 267 34.66 -112.41 56.84
CA MET A 267 35.54 -111.26 56.64
C MET A 267 35.91 -111.09 55.17
N ASP A 268 35.93 -112.18 54.40
CA ASP A 268 36.32 -112.13 52.99
C ASP A 268 35.19 -111.53 52.14
N SER A 269 33.93 -111.90 52.39
CA SER A 269 32.76 -111.32 51.71
C SER A 269 32.61 -109.83 52.03
N ILE A 270 32.79 -109.43 53.30
CA ILE A 270 32.65 -108.03 53.73
C ILE A 270 33.81 -107.19 53.20
N VAL A 271 35.04 -107.70 53.21
CA VAL A 271 36.19 -106.99 52.63
C VAL A 271 36.04 -106.82 51.11
N ALA A 272 35.48 -107.82 50.42
CA ALA A 272 35.17 -107.72 49.00
C ALA A 272 34.06 -106.69 48.71
N GLU A 273 32.98 -106.67 49.49
CA GLU A 273 31.89 -105.70 49.36
C GLU A 273 32.35 -104.27 49.69
N VAL A 274 33.14 -104.09 50.75
CA VAL A 274 33.75 -102.81 51.12
C VAL A 274 34.71 -102.34 50.03
N ARG A 275 35.54 -103.21 49.45
CA ARG A 275 36.37 -102.87 48.29
C ARG A 275 35.54 -102.42 47.09
N ALA A 276 34.48 -103.15 46.75
CA ALA A 276 33.59 -102.79 45.65
C ALA A 276 32.90 -101.44 45.89
N GLN A 277 32.44 -101.18 47.11
CA GLN A 277 31.86 -99.89 47.50
C GLN A 277 32.87 -98.74 47.40
N TYR A 278 34.11 -98.93 47.86
CA TYR A 278 35.17 -97.92 47.70
C TYR A 278 35.53 -97.67 46.24
N GLU A 279 35.56 -98.72 45.42
CA GLU A 279 35.83 -98.61 43.99
C GLU A 279 34.68 -97.87 43.27
N ASP A 280 33.43 -98.16 43.63
CA ASP A 280 32.24 -97.45 43.14
C ASP A 280 32.22 -95.97 43.57
N ILE A 281 32.53 -95.67 44.83
CA ILE A 281 32.59 -94.31 45.35
C ILE A 281 33.73 -93.54 44.69
N ALA A 282 34.90 -94.16 44.50
CA ALA A 282 36.02 -93.55 43.79
C ALA A 282 35.67 -93.27 42.32
N ASN A 283 34.98 -94.21 41.65
CA ASN A 283 34.53 -94.03 40.27
C ASN A 283 33.45 -92.96 40.14
N ARG A 284 32.45 -92.90 41.05
CA ARG A 284 31.46 -91.81 41.08
C ARG A 284 32.11 -90.47 41.34
N SER A 285 33.00 -90.37 42.34
CA SER A 285 33.71 -89.12 42.64
C SER A 285 34.55 -88.64 41.45
N LYS A 286 35.21 -89.55 40.73
CA LYS A 286 35.94 -89.23 39.50
C LYS A 286 35.00 -88.75 38.38
N ALA A 287 33.88 -89.44 38.17
CA ALA A 287 32.89 -89.06 37.15
C ALA A 287 32.20 -87.72 37.46
N GLU A 288 31.90 -87.44 38.73
CA GLU A 288 31.37 -86.18 39.22
C GLU A 288 32.38 -85.04 39.03
N ALA A 289 33.66 -85.27 39.33
CA ALA A 289 34.72 -84.30 39.08
C ALA A 289 34.87 -84.02 37.57
N GLU A 290 34.89 -85.05 36.73
CA GLU A 290 35.00 -84.91 35.27
C GLU A 290 33.79 -84.17 34.66
N THR A 291 32.57 -84.47 35.12
CA THR A 291 31.34 -83.78 34.67
C THR A 291 31.32 -82.34 35.16
N TRP A 292 31.75 -82.08 36.39
CA TRP A 292 31.88 -80.73 36.93
C TRP A 292 32.88 -79.88 36.13
N TYR A 293 34.07 -80.43 35.81
CA TYR A 293 35.05 -79.74 34.98
C TYR A 293 34.55 -79.51 33.55
N LYS A 294 33.88 -80.49 32.94
CA LYS A 294 33.27 -80.32 31.62
C LYS A 294 32.22 -79.22 31.62
N GLN A 295 31.31 -79.21 32.59
CA GLN A 295 30.30 -78.18 32.72
C GLN A 295 30.93 -76.80 32.93
N LYS A 296 31.96 -76.68 33.78
CA LYS A 296 32.66 -75.40 33.98
C LYS A 296 33.38 -74.92 32.73
N TYR A 297 33.97 -75.85 31.96
CA TYR A 297 34.60 -75.51 30.68
C TYR A 297 33.57 -75.06 29.65
N GLU A 298 32.42 -75.73 29.56
CA GLU A 298 31.33 -75.38 28.65
C GLU A 298 30.67 -74.04 29.02
N GLU A 299 30.44 -73.76 30.30
CA GLU A 299 29.98 -72.46 30.80
C GLU A 299 30.99 -71.34 30.48
N MET A 300 32.27 -71.58 30.68
CA MET A 300 33.34 -70.63 30.34
C MET A 300 33.44 -70.42 28.82
N GLN A 301 33.30 -71.47 28.02
CA GLN A 301 33.30 -71.38 26.56
C GLN A 301 32.06 -70.64 26.03
N SER A 302 30.88 -70.91 26.59
CA SER A 302 29.63 -70.23 26.23
C SER A 302 29.66 -68.75 26.61
N SER A 303 30.12 -68.42 27.82
CA SER A 303 30.28 -67.01 28.23
C SER A 303 31.35 -66.28 27.41
N ALA A 304 32.49 -66.92 27.09
CA ALA A 304 33.48 -66.34 26.19
C ALA A 304 32.92 -66.09 24.78
N GLY A 305 32.06 -66.99 24.28
CA GLY A 305 31.32 -66.81 23.04
C GLY A 305 30.38 -65.61 23.08
N GLN A 306 29.57 -65.49 24.13
CA GLN A 306 28.67 -64.35 24.34
C GLN A 306 29.42 -63.02 24.41
N TYR A 307 30.50 -62.94 25.20
CA TYR A 307 31.33 -61.73 25.25
C TYR A 307 31.95 -61.39 23.89
N GLY A 308 32.32 -62.39 23.09
CA GLY A 308 32.80 -62.21 21.72
C GLY A 308 31.73 -61.63 20.79
N ASP A 309 30.51 -62.15 20.88
CA ASP A 309 29.36 -61.68 20.09
C ASP A 309 28.90 -60.29 20.53
N ASP A 310 28.88 -59.99 21.82
CA ASP A 310 28.58 -58.65 22.35
C ASP A 310 29.63 -57.63 21.90
N LEU A 311 30.92 -58.00 21.94
CA LEU A 311 31.99 -57.15 21.43
C LEU A 311 31.85 -56.91 19.92
N ARG A 312 31.40 -57.92 19.15
CA ARG A 312 31.15 -57.78 17.72
C ARG A 312 29.95 -56.87 17.45
N THR A 313 28.88 -57.01 18.23
CA THR A 313 27.66 -56.21 18.12
C THR A 313 27.94 -54.75 18.45
N THR A 314 28.58 -54.48 19.58
CA THR A 314 28.99 -53.11 19.98
C THR A 314 29.94 -52.48 18.96
N LYS A 315 30.89 -53.24 18.38
CA LYS A 315 31.72 -52.75 17.26
C LYS A 315 30.89 -52.39 16.02
N ALA A 316 29.87 -53.18 15.69
CA ALA A 316 28.99 -52.89 14.57
C ALA A 316 28.16 -51.61 14.81
N GLU A 317 27.62 -51.45 16.03
CA GLU A 317 26.90 -50.24 16.45
C GLU A 317 27.81 -49.00 16.40
N ILE A 318 29.04 -49.09 16.90
CA ILE A 318 30.02 -48.00 16.81
C ILE A 318 30.31 -47.65 15.33
N ALA A 319 30.42 -48.63 14.45
CA ALA A 319 30.63 -48.38 13.02
C ALA A 319 29.41 -47.72 12.37
N GLU A 320 28.18 -48.07 12.77
CA GLU A 320 26.96 -47.44 12.31
C GLU A 320 26.82 -46.00 12.82
N LEU A 321 27.07 -45.76 14.10
CA LEU A 321 27.09 -44.42 14.69
C LEU A 321 28.13 -43.54 14.00
N ASN A 322 29.33 -44.06 13.71
CA ASN A 322 30.34 -43.32 12.93
C ASN A 322 29.86 -42.96 11.52
N ARG A 323 29.15 -43.86 10.82
CA ARG A 323 28.53 -43.55 9.51
C ARG A 323 27.44 -42.49 9.65
N MET A 324 26.64 -42.53 10.71
CA MET A 324 25.61 -41.55 10.98
C MET A 324 26.22 -40.17 11.26
N ILE A 325 27.28 -40.10 12.07
CA ILE A 325 28.04 -38.87 12.34
C ILE A 325 28.56 -38.28 11.02
N ALA A 326 29.20 -39.09 10.17
CA ALA A 326 29.72 -38.60 8.89
C ALA A 326 28.60 -38.07 7.97
N ARG A 327 27.43 -38.73 7.94
CA ARG A 327 26.27 -38.27 7.18
C ARG A 327 25.76 -36.93 7.72
N LEU A 328 25.58 -36.81 9.03
CA LEU A 328 25.12 -35.57 9.67
C LEU A 328 26.12 -34.43 9.48
N GLN A 329 27.43 -34.71 9.53
CA GLN A 329 28.46 -33.71 9.23
C GLN A 329 28.36 -33.21 7.78
N ASN A 330 28.16 -34.09 6.82
CA ASN A 330 27.95 -33.70 5.41
C ASN A 330 26.65 -32.88 5.23
N GLU A 331 25.58 -33.24 5.94
CA GLU A 331 24.32 -32.48 5.92
C GLU A 331 24.48 -31.09 6.52
N ILE A 332 25.20 -30.98 7.65
CA ILE A 332 25.56 -29.69 8.26
C ILE A 332 26.35 -28.83 7.26
N GLU A 333 27.33 -29.41 6.57
CA GLU A 333 28.16 -28.68 5.61
C GLU A 333 27.35 -28.25 4.38
N ALA A 334 26.45 -29.11 3.88
CA ALA A 334 25.54 -28.75 2.80
C ALA A 334 24.60 -27.60 3.17
N VAL A 335 24.01 -27.63 4.38
CA VAL A 335 23.12 -26.57 4.88
C VAL A 335 23.91 -25.27 5.12
N LYS A 336 25.14 -25.35 5.63
CA LYS A 336 26.02 -24.17 5.77
C LYS A 336 26.33 -23.54 4.42
N SER A 337 26.66 -24.34 3.41
CA SER A 337 26.89 -23.86 2.04
C SER A 337 25.64 -23.21 1.44
N GLN A 338 24.47 -23.81 1.64
CA GLN A 338 23.19 -23.23 1.22
C GLN A 338 22.92 -21.89 1.92
N ARG A 339 23.16 -21.80 3.23
CA ARG A 339 23.02 -20.54 3.99
C ARG A 339 23.96 -19.46 3.43
N ALA A 340 25.23 -19.78 3.20
CA ALA A 340 26.19 -18.84 2.64
C ALA A 340 25.77 -18.36 1.24
N SER A 341 25.24 -19.26 0.40
CA SER A 341 24.71 -18.90 -0.92
C SER A 341 23.49 -17.98 -0.83
N LEU A 342 22.57 -18.24 0.10
CA LEU A 342 21.40 -17.38 0.31
C LEU A 342 21.79 -16.01 0.87
N GLU A 343 22.74 -15.96 1.80
CA GLU A 343 23.27 -14.69 2.34
C GLU A 343 23.94 -13.86 1.24
N ALA A 344 24.70 -14.50 0.33
CA ALA A 344 25.27 -13.82 -0.82
C ALA A 344 24.19 -13.28 -1.79
N GLN A 345 23.13 -14.05 -2.05
CA GLN A 345 22.00 -13.59 -2.89
C GLN A 345 21.23 -12.43 -2.24
N ILE A 346 21.05 -12.45 -0.92
CA ILE A 346 20.43 -11.34 -0.18
C ILE A 346 21.30 -10.09 -0.31
N ALA A 347 22.61 -10.20 -0.07
CA ALA A 347 23.52 -9.07 -0.20
C ALA A 347 23.53 -8.47 -1.62
N GLU A 348 23.53 -9.31 -2.66
CA GLU A 348 23.44 -8.85 -4.06
C GLU A 348 22.09 -8.15 -4.35
N ALA A 349 20.99 -8.70 -3.84
CA ALA A 349 19.67 -8.09 -3.99
C ALA A 349 19.55 -6.75 -3.26
N GLU A 350 20.13 -6.64 -2.06
CA GLU A 350 20.21 -5.41 -1.28
C GLU A 350 21.04 -4.35 -2.01
N GLU A 351 22.23 -4.70 -2.52
CA GLU A 351 23.09 -3.79 -3.29
C GLU A 351 22.38 -3.30 -4.56
N ARG A 352 21.75 -4.22 -5.31
CA ARG A 352 20.97 -3.87 -6.51
C ARG A 352 19.80 -2.95 -6.18
N GLY A 353 19.11 -3.22 -5.07
CA GLY A 353 18.02 -2.38 -4.56
C GLY A 353 18.51 -0.98 -4.19
N GLU A 354 19.65 -0.88 -3.48
CA GLU A 354 20.25 0.38 -3.09
C GLU A 354 20.67 1.22 -4.31
N LEU A 355 21.27 0.59 -5.32
CA LEU A 355 21.62 1.25 -6.59
C LEU A 355 20.39 1.79 -7.32
N ALA A 356 19.30 1.01 -7.40
CA ALA A 356 18.05 1.45 -8.01
C ALA A 356 17.42 2.64 -7.26
N VAL A 357 17.48 2.64 -5.92
CA VAL A 357 17.01 3.78 -5.11
C VAL A 357 17.89 5.01 -5.31
N LYS A 358 19.21 4.85 -5.40
CA LYS A 358 20.14 5.95 -5.69
C LYS A 358 19.85 6.57 -7.06
N ASP A 359 19.65 5.75 -8.09
CA ASP A 359 19.30 6.23 -9.44
C ASP A 359 17.95 6.97 -9.46
N ALA A 360 16.92 6.41 -8.82
CA ALA A 360 15.62 7.09 -8.70
C ALA A 360 15.72 8.43 -7.96
N LYS A 361 16.53 8.51 -6.89
CA LYS A 361 16.78 9.77 -6.17
C LYS A 361 17.50 10.81 -7.03
N LEU A 362 18.50 10.39 -7.82
CA LEU A 362 19.16 11.27 -8.78
C LEU A 362 18.17 11.79 -9.82
N ARG A 363 17.30 10.90 -10.34
CA ARG A 363 16.29 11.29 -11.31
C ARG A 363 15.27 12.27 -10.76
N ILE A 364 14.85 12.10 -9.50
CA ILE A 364 13.97 13.06 -8.81
C ILE A 364 14.67 14.42 -8.71
N LYS A 365 15.93 14.44 -8.26
CA LYS A 365 16.71 15.68 -8.15
C LYS A 365 16.83 16.40 -9.49
N ASP A 366 17.13 15.69 -10.58
CA ASP A 366 17.22 16.28 -11.92
C ASP A 366 15.88 16.90 -12.36
N LEU A 367 14.76 16.25 -12.02
CA LEU A 367 13.41 16.76 -12.32
C LEU A 367 13.06 17.98 -11.46
N GLU A 368 13.47 18.01 -10.19
CA GLU A 368 13.32 19.16 -9.31
C GLU A 368 14.14 20.37 -9.82
N ASP A 369 15.38 20.14 -10.24
CA ASP A 369 16.24 21.17 -10.83
C ASP A 369 15.64 21.71 -12.15
N ALA A 370 15.12 20.82 -13.00
CA ALA A 370 14.44 21.22 -14.23
C ALA A 370 13.17 22.04 -13.95
N LEU A 371 12.37 21.64 -12.96
CA LEU A 371 11.19 22.38 -12.52
C LEU A 371 11.56 23.77 -12.00
N GLN A 372 12.65 23.87 -11.23
CA GLN A 372 13.13 25.14 -10.71
C GLN A 372 13.61 26.08 -11.82
N ARG A 373 14.34 25.55 -12.82
CA ARG A 373 14.71 26.33 -14.03
C ARG A 373 13.48 26.81 -14.78
N ALA A 374 12.49 25.95 -15.01
CA ALA A 374 11.25 26.33 -15.69
C ALA A 374 10.48 27.43 -14.94
N LYS A 375 10.43 27.36 -13.59
CA LYS A 375 9.84 28.43 -12.76
C LYS A 375 10.59 29.75 -12.91
N GLN A 376 11.92 29.72 -12.93
CA GLN A 376 12.74 30.92 -13.13
C GLN A 376 12.52 31.52 -14.53
N ASP A 377 12.45 30.69 -15.56
CA ASP A 377 12.14 31.11 -16.93
C ASP A 377 10.76 31.73 -17.05
N MET A 378 9.75 31.13 -16.41
CA MET A 378 8.41 31.70 -16.38
C MET A 378 8.38 33.06 -15.65
N ALA A 379 9.09 33.18 -14.52
CA ALA A 379 9.21 34.45 -13.82
C ALA A 379 9.94 35.52 -14.66
N ARG A 380 10.93 35.13 -15.48
CA ARG A 380 11.59 36.02 -16.43
C ARG A 380 10.63 36.48 -17.53
N GLN A 381 9.90 35.56 -18.16
CA GLN A 381 8.91 35.90 -19.19
C GLN A 381 7.86 36.88 -18.68
N VAL A 382 7.36 36.69 -17.45
CA VAL A 382 6.39 37.62 -16.84
C VAL A 382 6.99 39.03 -16.70
N ARG A 383 8.27 39.16 -16.31
CA ARG A 383 8.95 40.47 -16.27
C ARG A 383 9.09 41.09 -17.66
N GLU A 384 9.53 40.32 -18.64
CA GLU A 384 9.66 40.78 -20.04
C GLU A 384 8.30 41.24 -20.61
N TYR A 385 7.22 40.50 -20.33
CA TYR A 385 5.85 40.91 -20.72
C TYR A 385 5.41 42.20 -20.01
N GLN A 386 5.74 42.38 -18.73
CA GLN A 386 5.43 43.61 -18.00
C GLN A 386 6.21 44.80 -18.56
N GLU A 387 7.48 44.63 -18.89
CA GLU A 387 8.30 45.66 -19.54
C GLU A 387 7.73 46.04 -20.91
N LEU A 388 7.36 45.05 -21.73
CA LEU A 388 6.73 45.28 -23.03
C LEU A 388 5.38 46.00 -22.90
N MET A 389 4.58 45.64 -21.90
CA MET A 389 3.34 46.34 -21.57
C MET A 389 3.61 47.81 -21.22
N ASN A 390 4.64 48.08 -20.41
CA ASN A 390 5.01 49.45 -20.03
C ASN A 390 5.44 50.26 -21.27
N VAL A 391 6.22 49.67 -22.18
CA VAL A 391 6.59 50.31 -23.47
C VAL A 391 5.36 50.59 -24.31
N LYS A 392 4.41 49.64 -24.40
CA LYS A 392 3.15 49.84 -25.12
C LYS A 392 2.35 51.00 -24.55
N LEU A 393 2.24 51.10 -23.23
CA LEU A 393 1.55 52.21 -22.57
C LEU A 393 2.24 53.55 -22.84
N ALA A 394 3.58 53.59 -22.83
CA ALA A 394 4.34 54.79 -23.19
C ALA A 394 4.06 55.22 -24.66
N LEU A 395 4.07 54.27 -25.59
CA LEU A 395 3.75 54.53 -27.00
C LEU A 395 2.30 55.00 -27.19
N ASP A 396 1.33 54.43 -26.46
CA ASP A 396 -0.05 54.91 -26.51
C ASP A 396 -0.16 56.36 -26.03
N ILE A 397 0.59 56.73 -24.99
CA ILE A 397 0.66 58.12 -24.50
C ILE A 397 1.26 59.01 -25.58
N GLU A 398 2.36 58.62 -26.23
CA GLU A 398 2.96 59.37 -27.34
C GLU A 398 1.99 59.55 -28.51
N ILE A 399 1.27 58.50 -28.92
CA ILE A 399 0.25 58.61 -29.98
C ILE A 399 -0.87 59.57 -29.55
N ALA A 400 -1.32 59.51 -28.30
CA ALA A 400 -2.32 60.43 -27.78
C ALA A 400 -1.81 61.88 -27.76
N THR A 401 -0.55 62.13 -27.40
CA THR A 401 0.04 63.48 -27.44
C THR A 401 0.21 63.97 -28.88
N TYR A 402 0.67 63.13 -29.81
CA TYR A 402 0.73 63.47 -31.24
C TYR A 402 -0.65 63.81 -31.82
N ARG A 403 -1.68 63.02 -31.50
CA ARG A 403 -3.07 63.32 -31.90
C ARG A 403 -3.54 64.66 -31.35
N LYS A 404 -3.30 64.94 -30.07
CA LYS A 404 -3.68 66.21 -29.43
C LYS A 404 -2.94 67.42 -30.03
N LEU A 405 -1.67 67.26 -30.41
CA LEU A 405 -0.89 68.27 -31.13
C LEU A 405 -1.48 68.53 -32.53
N LEU A 406 -1.81 67.48 -33.28
CA LEU A 406 -2.48 67.62 -34.58
C LEU A 406 -3.84 68.30 -34.46
N GLU A 407 -4.68 67.89 -33.49
CA GLU A 407 -5.97 68.53 -33.21
C GLU A 407 -5.77 70.02 -32.82
N GLY A 408 -4.72 70.33 -32.06
CA GLY A 408 -4.36 71.71 -31.72
C GLY A 408 -3.91 72.53 -32.94
N GLU A 409 -3.19 71.91 -33.88
CA GLU A 409 -2.75 72.56 -35.12
C GLU A 409 -3.92 72.74 -36.12
N GLU A 410 -4.80 71.75 -36.25
CA GLU A 410 -6.06 71.87 -36.99
C GLU A 410 -6.95 72.97 -36.39
N THR A 411 -6.99 73.11 -35.06
CA THR A 411 -7.71 74.21 -34.40
C THR A 411 -7.06 75.57 -34.71
N ARG A 412 -5.72 75.66 -34.80
CA ARG A 412 -5.02 76.90 -35.21
C ARG A 412 -5.24 77.25 -36.69
N LEU A 413 -5.36 76.24 -37.56
CA LEU A 413 -5.63 76.42 -38.99
C LEU A 413 -7.11 76.75 -39.26
N ALA A 414 -8.04 76.08 -38.57
CA ALA A 414 -9.49 76.31 -38.69
C ALA A 414 -9.94 77.63 -38.02
N SER A 415 -9.25 78.10 -36.98
CA SER A 415 -9.59 79.34 -36.28
C SER A 415 -8.96 80.61 -36.87
N GLY A 416 -8.13 80.51 -37.92
CA GLY A 416 -7.44 81.67 -38.48
C GLY A 416 -6.52 82.36 -37.46
N GLY A 417 -5.31 81.81 -37.28
CA GLY A 417 -4.14 82.52 -36.74
C GLY A 417 -4.39 83.43 -35.54
N SER A 418 -4.57 82.86 -34.35
CA SER A 418 -4.52 83.61 -33.08
C SER A 418 -3.29 83.22 -32.26
N ASN A 419 -2.67 84.25 -31.65
CA ASN A 419 -1.33 84.25 -31.06
C ASN A 419 -1.16 83.27 -29.90
N ALA A 420 0.01 82.61 -29.84
CA ALA A 420 0.44 81.81 -28.71
C ALA A 420 0.91 82.72 -27.56
N THR A 421 0.21 82.70 -26.42
CA THR A 421 0.72 83.24 -25.16
C THR A 421 1.56 82.18 -24.46
N ILE A 422 2.88 82.33 -24.53
CA ILE A 422 3.85 81.52 -23.79
C ILE A 422 3.90 82.04 -22.35
N HIS A 423 3.36 81.29 -21.40
CA HIS A 423 3.60 81.55 -19.98
C HIS A 423 4.83 80.75 -19.54
N VAL A 424 6.01 81.37 -19.59
CA VAL A 424 7.22 80.86 -18.93
C VAL A 424 7.11 81.21 -17.46
N GLN A 425 6.98 80.21 -16.60
CA GLN A 425 7.15 80.39 -15.16
C GLN A 425 8.30 79.50 -14.68
N GLN A 426 9.44 80.16 -14.52
CA GLN A 426 10.66 79.63 -13.94
C GLN A 426 10.61 79.95 -12.44
N SER A 427 10.58 78.93 -11.59
CA SER A 427 10.76 79.11 -10.15
C SER A 427 11.82 78.15 -9.62
N SER A 428 12.91 78.79 -9.22
CA SER A 428 14.04 78.31 -8.42
C SER A 428 13.63 77.64 -7.12
N GLY A 429 14.49 76.72 -6.65
CA GLY A 429 14.29 75.93 -5.45
C GLY A 429 14.23 76.72 -4.13
N GLY A 430 13.82 75.99 -3.10
CA GLY A 430 13.81 76.37 -1.69
C GLY A 430 13.06 75.32 -0.89
N GLY A 431 13.75 74.62 0.02
CA GLY A 431 13.16 73.57 0.84
C GLY A 431 12.35 74.10 2.02
N LEU A 432 11.55 73.23 2.64
CA LEU A 432 11.60 72.87 4.07
C LEU A 432 10.44 71.92 4.46
N GLN A 433 10.80 70.87 5.20
CA GLN A 433 10.20 70.41 6.46
C GLN A 433 8.78 69.80 6.55
N SER A 434 8.74 68.72 7.37
CA SER A 434 7.60 68.14 8.10
C SER A 434 6.59 67.35 7.26
N SER A 435 5.86 66.33 7.73
CA SER A 435 5.79 65.50 8.93
C SER A 435 4.62 64.55 8.68
N ALA A 436 4.72 63.32 9.20
CA ALA A 436 3.62 62.37 9.46
C ALA A 436 2.92 61.69 8.26
N GLY A 437 2.72 60.37 8.40
CA GLY A 437 1.59 59.69 7.75
C GLY A 437 1.82 58.27 7.23
N PHE A 438 1.92 57.30 8.14
CA PHE A 438 1.41 55.92 8.06
C PHE A 438 1.43 55.12 6.73
N GLY A 439 1.96 53.88 6.79
CA GLY A 439 1.44 52.83 5.90
C GLY A 439 2.32 51.60 5.70
N TYR A 440 2.19 50.63 6.60
CA TYR A 440 2.37 49.18 6.41
C TYR A 440 3.75 48.62 6.01
N GLY A 441 4.34 47.92 6.98
CA GLY A 441 5.49 47.05 6.81
C GLY A 441 5.17 45.72 6.15
N GLY A 442 6.17 45.18 5.45
CA GLY A 442 6.21 43.85 4.85
C GLY A 442 7.61 43.26 5.00
N SER A 443 7.70 42.24 5.86
CA SER A 443 8.81 41.42 6.30
C SER A 443 9.85 40.96 5.25
N SER A 444 11.13 40.97 5.65
CA SER A 444 12.13 39.95 5.25
C SER A 444 13.20 39.84 6.34
N GLY A 445 13.32 38.65 6.93
CA GLY A 445 14.32 38.34 7.97
C GLY A 445 14.13 36.94 8.53
N TYR A 446 14.61 35.93 7.79
CA TYR A 446 14.75 34.57 8.30
C TYR A 446 15.95 34.50 9.23
N SER A 447 15.74 34.07 10.48
CA SER A 447 16.77 33.39 11.25
C SER A 447 16.16 32.45 12.30
N SER A 448 16.54 31.18 12.17
CA SER A 448 16.91 30.22 13.21
C SER A 448 16.07 30.09 14.50
N GLY A 449 15.62 28.86 14.75
CA GLY A 449 15.76 28.25 16.07
C GLY A 449 14.49 27.65 16.69
N GLY A 450 14.44 26.32 16.76
CA GLY A 450 14.28 25.59 18.02
C GLY A 450 12.89 25.42 18.68
N TYR A 451 12.60 24.14 18.98
CA TYR A 451 11.85 23.56 20.11
C TYR A 451 10.31 23.70 20.24
N SER A 452 9.69 22.50 20.18
CA SER A 452 8.68 21.90 21.06
C SER A 452 7.35 22.57 21.44
N SER A 453 6.31 21.73 21.34
CA SER A 453 5.17 21.52 22.28
C SER A 453 3.77 21.92 21.77
N GLY A 454 2.81 21.02 22.04
CA GLY A 454 1.36 21.20 21.86
C GLY A 454 0.81 20.36 20.70
N GLY A 455 0.17 19.20 20.88
CA GLY A 455 -0.70 18.79 21.98
C GLY A 455 -2.15 19.17 21.67
N TYR A 456 -2.80 18.46 20.73
CA TYR A 456 -4.25 18.51 20.55
C TYR A 456 -4.85 17.15 20.86
N GLY A 457 -5.63 17.13 21.94
CA GLY A 457 -6.43 16.00 22.36
C GLY A 457 -7.70 15.88 21.52
N GLY A 458 -8.04 14.65 21.19
CA GLY A 458 -9.37 14.22 20.77
C GLY A 458 -9.72 12.96 21.56
N GLY A 459 -10.59 13.11 22.54
CA GLY A 459 -11.02 12.03 23.41
C GLY A 459 -12.10 11.18 22.77
N TYR A 460 -11.94 9.86 22.85
CA TYR A 460 -13.00 8.87 22.68
C TYR A 460 -12.85 7.86 23.82
N GLY A 461 -13.87 7.81 24.68
CA GLY A 461 -13.94 6.90 25.82
C GLY A 461 -14.25 5.47 25.36
N GLY A 462 -13.45 4.52 25.83
CA GLY A 462 -13.72 3.09 25.78
C GLY A 462 -13.25 2.49 27.10
N GLY A 463 -14.19 2.01 27.91
CA GLY A 463 -13.93 1.48 29.25
C GLY A 463 -13.15 0.17 29.22
N SER A 464 -12.10 0.10 30.02
CA SER A 464 -11.39 -1.13 30.36
C SER A 464 -11.51 -1.39 31.85
N THR A 465 -12.17 -2.49 32.20
CA THR A 465 -12.16 -3.13 33.51
C THR A 465 -10.74 -3.58 33.88
N ILE A 466 -10.19 -3.02 34.95
CA ILE A 466 -8.92 -3.45 35.55
C ILE A 466 -9.23 -4.40 36.71
N THR A 467 -8.88 -5.66 36.55
CA THR A 467 -8.85 -6.64 37.65
C THR A 467 -7.60 -6.38 38.49
N LYS A 468 -7.78 -5.83 39.69
CA LYS A 468 -6.70 -5.71 40.69
C LYS A 468 -6.48 -7.08 41.35
N SER A 469 -5.31 -7.69 41.16
CA SER A 469 -4.83 -8.76 42.02
C SER A 469 -4.21 -8.16 43.29
N SER A 470 -4.86 -8.37 44.43
CA SER A 470 -4.31 -8.07 45.75
C SER A 470 -3.57 -9.31 46.25
N VAL A 471 -2.27 -9.18 46.51
CA VAL A 471 -1.47 -10.20 47.20
C VAL A 471 -1.63 -9.94 48.70
N GLN A 472 -2.43 -10.76 49.38
CA GLN A 472 -2.45 -10.82 50.85
C GLN A 472 -1.36 -11.78 51.33
N SER A 473 -0.39 -11.25 52.08
CA SER A 473 0.51 -12.07 52.88
C SER A 473 -0.22 -12.55 54.13
N VAL A 474 -0.43 -13.86 54.23
CA VAL A 474 -0.92 -14.49 55.46
C VAL A 474 0.29 -15.06 56.19
N ARG A 475 0.74 -14.37 57.24
CA ARG A 475 1.52 -15.00 58.32
C ARG A 475 0.57 -15.90 59.09
N ARG A 476 0.83 -17.20 59.10
CA ARG A 476 0.30 -18.10 60.12
C ARG A 476 1.43 -18.41 61.10
N ALA A 477 1.25 -17.97 62.34
CA ALA A 477 1.88 -18.58 63.49
C ALA A 477 1.08 -19.85 63.82
N TYR A 478 1.76 -21.00 63.86
CA TYR A 478 1.88 -21.94 64.99
C TYR A 478 2.83 -23.05 64.57
#